data_AF-A0A349NEY8-F1
#
_entry.id   AF-A0A349NEY8-F1
#
_cell.length_a   1.000
_cell.length_b   1.000
_cell.length_c   1.000
_cell.angle_alpha   90.00
_cell.angle_beta   90.00
_cell.angle_gamma   90.00
#
_symmetry.space_group_name_H-M   'P 1'
#
loop_
_entity.id
_entity.type
_entity.pdbx_description
1 polymer ?
#
loop_
_entity_poly.entity_id
_entity_poly.type
_entity_poly.pdbx_seq_one_letter_code
_entity_poly.pdbx_strand_id
1 'polypeptide(L)'
;MKNKYFKQDKRHGSIFLVCKILFIFTILSSYSILTFSQTYRKISGWSDEINNRIENFLNTTITMKTRKVAVFDGDGTVIGQVPYYLADEALYQYADKYYKGAKDARSISKLAILKRMVKNGNNVSKAYVEDRVHFLSGMTPTEIMDMGYDCYLNSYQGKFYPEMKQLIANLKEYGFEIWILTASPEFLYQKFLTDELGVPDT
;
A
#
# COMPACT_ATOMS: atom_id res chain seq x y z
N MET A 1 -49.54 50.03 43.27
CA MET A 1 -49.21 49.92 41.83
C MET A 1 -47.70 49.74 41.56
N LYS A 2 -46.93 49.02 42.41
CA LYS A 2 -45.45 48.96 42.36
C LYS A 2 -44.84 47.61 41.93
N ASN A 3 -45.62 46.67 41.39
CA ASN A 3 -45.16 45.29 41.16
C ASN A 3 -44.94 44.88 39.70
N LYS A 4 -45.12 45.78 38.73
CA LYS A 4 -44.96 45.45 37.29
C LYS A 4 -43.55 45.74 36.74
N TYR A 5 -42.85 46.73 37.26
CA TYR A 5 -41.52 47.14 36.77
C TYR A 5 -40.39 46.18 37.17
N PHE A 6 -40.45 45.56 38.35
CA PHE A 6 -39.40 44.65 38.84
C PHE A 6 -39.33 43.29 38.11
N LYS A 7 -40.42 42.89 37.42
CA LYS A 7 -40.55 41.57 36.77
C LYS A 7 -40.12 41.59 35.29
N GLN A 8 -39.97 42.77 34.70
CA GLN A 8 -39.56 42.97 33.30
C GLN A 8 -38.03 43.08 33.17
N ASP A 9 -37.39 43.66 34.19
CA ASP A 9 -35.93 43.83 34.27
C ASP A 9 -35.19 42.50 34.51
N LYS A 10 -35.68 41.66 35.45
CA LYS A 10 -35.17 40.29 35.66
C LYS A 10 -35.28 39.40 34.42
N ARG A 11 -36.30 39.61 33.57
CA ARG A 11 -36.50 38.85 32.33
C ARG A 11 -35.43 39.19 31.29
N HIS A 12 -35.04 40.46 31.18
CA HIS A 12 -33.96 40.89 30.28
C HIS A 12 -32.59 40.37 30.77
N GLY A 13 -32.34 40.38 32.08
CA GLY A 13 -31.13 39.79 32.66
C GLY A 13 -31.02 38.28 32.41
N SER A 14 -32.11 37.51 32.56
CA SER A 14 -32.13 36.08 32.24
C SER A 14 -31.95 35.80 30.75
N ILE A 15 -32.55 36.59 29.85
CA ILE A 15 -32.37 36.42 28.40
C ILE A 15 -30.92 36.70 28.01
N PHE A 16 -30.32 37.77 28.56
CA PHE A 16 -28.93 38.12 28.30
C PHE A 16 -27.95 37.06 28.84
N LEU A 17 -28.25 36.48 30.00
CA LEU A 17 -27.49 35.36 30.57
C LEU A 17 -27.60 34.09 29.72
N VAL A 18 -28.82 33.75 29.27
CA VAL A 18 -29.06 32.60 28.38
C VAL A 18 -28.35 32.80 27.03
N CYS A 19 -28.37 34.00 26.47
CA CYS A 19 -27.65 34.33 25.23
C CYS A 19 -26.13 34.23 25.42
N LYS A 20 -25.58 34.69 26.55
CA LYS A 20 -24.15 34.52 26.88
C LYS A 20 -23.77 33.05 27.02
N ILE A 21 -24.60 32.24 27.69
CA ILE A 21 -24.36 30.81 27.85
C ILE A 21 -24.40 30.11 26.47
N LEU A 22 -25.42 30.38 25.66
CA LEU A 22 -25.52 29.86 24.28
C LEU A 22 -24.33 30.27 23.41
N PHE A 23 -23.88 31.52 23.51
CA PHE A 23 -22.72 32.02 22.79
C PHE A 23 -21.43 31.31 23.20
N ILE A 24 -21.24 31.08 24.51
CA ILE A 24 -20.13 30.29 25.05
C ILE A 24 -20.19 28.85 24.55
N PHE A 25 -21.37 28.20 24.55
CA PHE A 25 -21.54 26.86 24.00
C PHE A 25 -21.26 26.80 22.49
N THR A 26 -21.65 27.81 21.70
CA THR A 26 -21.32 27.86 20.28
C THR A 26 -19.83 28.01 20.03
N ILE A 27 -19.13 28.85 20.82
CA ILE A 27 -17.66 28.98 20.74
C ILE A 27 -17.00 27.65 21.12
N LEU A 28 -17.38 27.03 22.23
CA LEU A 28 -16.83 25.74 22.68
C LEU A 28 -17.09 24.60 21.67
N SER A 29 -18.26 24.59 21.01
CA SER A 29 -18.58 23.61 19.97
C SER A 29 -17.80 23.82 18.67
N SER A 30 -17.32 25.05 18.41
CA SER A 30 -16.49 25.35 17.24
C SER A 30 -15.03 24.93 17.40
N TYR A 31 -14.59 24.57 18.60
CA TYR A 31 -13.22 24.10 18.88
C TYR A 31 -12.99 22.61 18.63
N SER A 32 -13.97 21.89 18.08
CA SER A 32 -13.84 20.46 17.77
C SER A 32 -13.84 20.17 16.27
N ILE A 33 -13.00 20.88 15.53
CA ILE A 33 -12.39 20.28 14.34
C ILE A 33 -10.93 20.04 14.71
N LEU A 34 -10.68 18.90 15.37
CA LEU A 34 -9.38 18.26 15.28
C LEU A 34 -9.21 17.87 13.81
N THR A 35 -8.81 18.82 12.96
CA THR A 35 -8.08 18.45 11.76
C THR A 35 -6.84 17.80 12.32
N PHE A 36 -6.74 16.47 12.25
CA PHE A 36 -5.44 15.81 12.37
C PHE A 36 -4.55 16.54 11.38
N SER A 37 -3.66 17.40 11.88
CA SER A 37 -2.73 18.11 11.04
C SER A 37 -1.95 17.02 10.34
N GLN A 38 -2.09 16.96 9.02
CA GLN A 38 -1.27 16.15 8.16
C GLN A 38 0.19 16.40 8.53
N THR A 39 0.82 15.46 9.25
CA THR A 39 2.18 15.69 9.75
C THR A 39 3.09 14.69 9.09
N TYR A 40 3.96 15.20 8.22
CA TYR A 40 4.99 14.39 7.61
C TYR A 40 5.87 13.74 8.69
N ARG A 41 6.17 12.46 8.52
CA ARG A 41 7.15 11.75 9.36
C ARG A 41 8.42 11.53 8.57
N LYS A 42 9.55 11.94 9.15
CA LYS A 42 10.86 11.72 8.52
C LYS A 42 11.10 10.23 8.28
N ILE A 43 11.52 9.92 7.07
CA ILE A 43 11.90 8.59 6.63
C ILE A 43 13.31 8.33 7.17
N SER A 44 13.42 7.28 7.99
CA SER A 44 14.69 6.87 8.61
C SER A 44 15.70 6.47 7.54
N GLY A 45 16.98 6.79 7.75
CA GLY A 45 18.05 6.47 6.80
C GLY A 45 18.19 7.44 5.63
N TRP A 46 17.20 8.29 5.35
CA TRP A 46 17.30 9.36 4.35
C TRP A 46 17.77 10.67 4.99
N SER A 47 18.51 11.47 4.23
CA SER A 47 19.03 12.75 4.73
C SER A 47 17.90 13.75 5.02
N ASP A 48 18.19 14.76 5.84
CA ASP A 48 17.26 15.86 6.10
C ASP A 48 16.88 16.59 4.82
N GLU A 49 17.83 16.76 3.88
CA GLU A 49 17.56 17.37 2.58
C GLU A 49 16.50 16.57 1.79
N ILE A 50 16.64 15.24 1.72
CA ILE A 50 15.69 14.36 1.03
C ILE A 50 14.32 14.44 1.71
N ASN A 51 14.29 14.34 3.04
CA ASN A 51 13.07 14.43 3.82
C ASN A 51 12.35 15.77 3.61
N ASN A 52 13.08 16.89 3.67
CA ASN A 52 12.52 18.22 3.47
C ASN A 52 11.97 18.37 2.04
N ARG A 53 12.63 17.80 1.02
CA ARG A 53 12.14 17.83 -0.37
C ARG A 53 10.81 17.08 -0.52
N ILE A 54 10.70 15.91 0.10
CA ILE A 54 9.46 15.10 0.05
C ILE A 54 8.34 15.80 0.83
N GLU A 55 8.63 16.26 2.05
CA GLU A 55 7.66 17.00 2.86
C GLU A 55 7.15 18.24 2.13
N ASN A 56 8.04 19.04 1.55
CA ASN A 56 7.67 20.22 0.79
C ASN A 56 6.77 19.86 -0.40
N PHE A 57 7.11 18.81 -1.15
CA PHE A 57 6.26 18.31 -2.23
C PHE A 57 4.87 17.91 -1.71
N LEU A 58 4.80 17.07 -0.68
CA LEU A 58 3.54 16.59 -0.12
C LEU A 58 2.68 17.74 0.40
N ASN A 59 3.28 18.74 1.06
CA ASN A 59 2.60 19.95 1.54
C ASN A 59 1.95 20.74 0.40
N THR A 60 2.55 20.78 -0.80
CA THR A 60 1.91 21.42 -1.97
C THR A 60 0.60 20.75 -2.38
N THR A 61 0.37 19.50 -1.95
CA THR A 61 -0.80 18.70 -2.35
C THR A 61 -1.97 18.73 -1.37
N ILE A 62 -1.82 19.41 -0.23
CA ILE A 62 -2.83 19.45 0.83
C ILE A 62 -4.14 20.09 0.34
N THR A 63 -4.05 21.16 -0.44
CA THR A 63 -5.22 21.90 -0.93
C THR A 63 -5.78 21.33 -2.23
N MET A 64 -5.12 20.33 -2.83
CA MET A 64 -5.58 19.68 -4.05
C MET A 64 -6.83 18.87 -3.78
N LYS A 65 -7.88 19.09 -4.58
CA LYS A 65 -9.15 18.35 -4.51
C LYS A 65 -9.25 17.22 -5.55
N THR A 66 -8.22 17.05 -6.38
CA THR A 66 -8.16 16.00 -7.39
C THR A 66 -7.70 14.68 -6.78
N ARG A 67 -8.02 13.57 -7.46
CA ARG A 67 -7.49 12.24 -7.12
C ARG A 67 -5.95 12.28 -7.13
N LYS A 68 -5.34 11.76 -6.07
CA LYS A 68 -3.88 11.68 -5.91
C LYS A 68 -3.48 10.21 -5.96
N VAL A 69 -2.57 9.88 -6.85
CA VAL A 69 -2.14 8.50 -7.09
C VAL A 69 -0.62 8.45 -7.08
N ALA A 70 -0.05 7.53 -6.30
CA ALA A 70 1.36 7.19 -6.33
C ALA A 70 1.51 5.75 -6.83
N VAL A 71 2.32 5.56 -7.86
CA VAL A 71 2.58 4.26 -8.48
C VAL A 71 4.00 3.86 -8.18
N PHE A 72 4.19 2.63 -7.69
CA PHE A 72 5.49 2.04 -7.43
C PHE A 72 5.64 0.78 -8.28
N ASP A 73 6.85 0.57 -8.78
CA ASP A 73 7.24 -0.77 -9.22
C ASP A 73 7.33 -1.73 -8.00
N GLY A 74 7.23 -3.03 -8.25
CA GLY A 74 7.36 -4.07 -7.25
C GLY A 74 8.81 -4.43 -6.97
N ASP A 75 9.40 -5.15 -7.93
CA ASP A 75 10.66 -5.87 -7.81
C ASP A 75 11.86 -4.91 -7.77
N GLY A 76 12.62 -4.89 -6.67
CA GLY A 76 13.76 -3.98 -6.50
C GLY A 76 13.37 -2.53 -6.17
N THR A 77 12.07 -2.23 -6.06
CA THR A 77 11.56 -0.91 -5.68
C THR A 77 10.91 -0.92 -4.29
N VAL A 78 9.88 -1.74 -4.03
CA VAL A 78 9.28 -1.85 -2.69
C VAL A 78 9.81 -3.06 -1.92
N ILE A 79 10.26 -4.10 -2.64
CA ILE A 79 10.84 -5.32 -2.08
C ILE A 79 12.19 -5.62 -2.72
N GLY A 80 13.19 -5.96 -1.91
CA GLY A 80 14.51 -6.34 -2.37
C GLY A 80 14.55 -7.73 -2.99
N GLN A 81 15.15 -7.85 -4.18
CA GLN A 81 15.15 -9.07 -5.00
C GLN A 81 16.51 -9.41 -5.60
N VAL A 82 17.56 -9.34 -4.77
CA VAL A 82 18.91 -9.79 -5.16
C VAL A 82 19.21 -11.10 -4.41
N PRO A 83 19.75 -12.14 -5.07
CA PRO A 83 20.20 -12.18 -6.47
C PRO A 83 19.14 -12.57 -7.52
N TYR A 84 17.94 -12.99 -7.12
CA TYR A 84 16.91 -13.50 -8.03
C TYR A 84 15.56 -12.81 -7.82
N TYR A 85 14.72 -12.82 -8.85
CA TYR A 85 13.33 -12.33 -8.78
C TYR A 85 12.43 -13.36 -8.09
N LEU A 86 11.54 -12.90 -7.21
CA LEU A 86 10.59 -13.77 -6.50
C LEU A 86 9.73 -14.56 -7.48
N ALA A 87 9.28 -13.92 -8.56
CA ALA A 87 8.49 -14.57 -9.60
C ALA A 87 9.18 -15.84 -10.13
N ASP A 88 10.49 -15.80 -10.37
CA ASP A 88 11.23 -16.96 -10.88
C ASP A 88 11.38 -18.01 -9.79
N GLU A 89 11.84 -17.62 -8.60
CA GLU A 89 12.03 -18.55 -7.49
C GLU A 89 10.74 -19.27 -7.12
N ALA A 90 9.59 -18.58 -7.14
CA ALA A 90 8.29 -19.19 -6.89
C ALA A 90 8.00 -20.33 -7.88
N LEU A 91 8.25 -20.14 -9.18
CA LEU A 91 8.03 -21.19 -10.18
C LEU A 91 8.97 -22.38 -9.98
N TYR A 92 10.26 -22.11 -9.72
CA TYR A 92 11.26 -23.15 -9.52
C TYR A 92 11.01 -23.95 -8.25
N GLN A 93 10.74 -23.29 -7.12
CA GLN A 93 10.43 -23.94 -5.85
C GLN A 93 9.16 -24.80 -5.97
N TYR A 94 8.12 -24.28 -6.63
CA TYR A 94 6.89 -25.02 -6.86
C TYR A 94 7.12 -26.25 -7.73
N ALA A 95 7.86 -26.11 -8.84
CA ALA A 95 8.17 -27.24 -9.71
C ALA A 95 9.05 -28.30 -9.04
N ASP A 96 10.02 -27.89 -8.21
CA ASP A 96 10.84 -28.81 -7.43
C ASP A 96 9.99 -29.63 -6.46
N LYS A 97 9.03 -28.98 -5.79
CA LYS A 97 8.11 -29.60 -4.83
C LYS A 97 7.10 -30.56 -5.46
N TYR A 98 6.50 -30.18 -6.59
CA TYR A 98 5.32 -30.90 -7.12
C TYR A 98 5.55 -31.67 -8.42
N TYR A 99 6.53 -31.28 -9.24
CA TYR A 99 6.71 -31.86 -10.58
C TYR A 99 7.98 -32.70 -10.71
N LYS A 100 8.97 -32.51 -9.82
CA LYS A 100 10.24 -33.22 -9.88
C LYS A 100 10.04 -34.75 -9.80
N GLY A 101 10.52 -35.45 -10.82
CA GLY A 101 10.43 -36.91 -10.92
C GLY A 101 9.03 -37.44 -11.31
N ALA A 102 8.03 -36.58 -11.44
CA ALA A 102 6.71 -36.96 -11.90
C ALA A 102 6.73 -37.32 -13.40
N LYS A 103 5.92 -38.31 -13.79
CA LYS A 103 5.87 -38.87 -15.16
C LYS A 103 4.58 -38.53 -15.91
N ASP A 104 3.67 -37.81 -15.28
CA ASP A 104 2.43 -37.37 -15.94
C ASP A 104 2.71 -36.25 -16.96
N ALA A 105 1.84 -36.14 -17.96
CA ALA A 105 2.02 -35.21 -19.06
C ALA A 105 2.04 -33.74 -18.61
N ARG A 106 1.28 -33.38 -17.58
CA ARG A 106 1.23 -32.01 -17.04
C ARG A 106 2.57 -31.64 -16.45
N SER A 107 3.11 -32.45 -15.54
CA SER A 107 4.40 -32.20 -14.89
C SER A 107 5.55 -32.11 -15.91
N ILE A 108 5.59 -33.01 -16.89
CA ILE A 108 6.59 -33.00 -17.96
C ILE A 108 6.52 -31.69 -18.76
N SER A 109 5.30 -31.26 -19.12
CA SER A 109 5.11 -30.02 -19.88
C SER A 109 5.54 -28.76 -19.10
N LYS A 110 5.24 -28.69 -17.79
CA LYS A 110 5.60 -27.57 -16.92
C LYS A 110 7.12 -27.49 -16.73
N LEU A 111 7.78 -28.63 -16.51
CA LEU A 111 9.24 -28.68 -16.43
C LEU A 111 9.92 -28.30 -17.75
N ALA A 112 9.32 -28.62 -18.90
CA ALA A 112 9.84 -28.20 -20.21
C ALA A 112 9.81 -26.68 -20.38
N ILE A 113 8.80 -25.99 -19.85
CA ILE A 113 8.73 -24.51 -19.85
C ILE A 113 9.90 -23.92 -19.07
N LEU A 114 10.15 -24.41 -17.85
CA LEU A 114 11.28 -23.92 -17.04
C LEU A 114 12.64 -24.12 -17.73
N LYS A 115 12.81 -25.22 -18.47
CA LYS A 115 14.02 -25.46 -19.27
C LYS A 115 14.16 -24.46 -20.42
N ARG A 116 13.05 -24.04 -21.05
CA ARG A 116 13.09 -23.00 -22.10
C ARG A 116 13.47 -21.64 -21.55
N MET A 117 12.92 -21.27 -20.39
CA MET A 117 13.21 -19.99 -19.72
C MET A 117 14.73 -19.80 -19.57
N VAL A 118 15.44 -20.77 -19.01
CA VAL A 118 16.89 -20.63 -18.75
C VAL A 118 17.77 -20.88 -19.97
N LYS A 119 17.23 -21.42 -21.08
CA LYS A 119 18.03 -21.89 -22.22
C LYS A 119 19.00 -20.84 -22.75
N ASN A 120 18.58 -19.57 -22.78
CA ASN A 120 19.35 -18.47 -23.35
C ASN A 120 19.93 -17.53 -22.29
N GLY A 121 19.70 -17.79 -20.99
CA GLY A 121 20.15 -16.94 -19.89
C GLY A 121 19.61 -15.50 -19.89
N ASN A 122 18.60 -15.20 -20.71
CA ASN A 122 18.04 -13.85 -20.87
C ASN A 122 16.65 -13.76 -20.21
N ASN A 123 16.66 -13.41 -18.92
CA ASN A 123 15.46 -13.31 -18.08
C ASN A 123 14.59 -12.06 -18.33
N VAL A 124 15.02 -11.15 -19.22
CA VAL A 124 14.25 -9.95 -19.61
C VAL A 124 13.68 -10.05 -21.02
N SER A 125 13.94 -11.15 -21.74
CA SER A 125 13.36 -11.35 -23.07
C SER A 125 11.85 -11.55 -23.00
N LYS A 126 11.14 -11.08 -24.04
CA LYS A 126 9.68 -11.29 -24.15
C LYS A 126 9.30 -12.76 -23.97
N ALA A 127 10.01 -13.67 -24.64
CA ALA A 127 9.76 -15.10 -24.54
C ALA A 127 9.93 -15.65 -23.11
N TYR A 128 10.90 -15.14 -22.35
CA TYR A 128 11.08 -15.53 -20.95
C TYR A 128 9.91 -15.11 -20.09
N VAL A 129 9.43 -13.88 -20.26
CA VAL A 129 8.29 -13.33 -19.50
C VAL A 129 7.00 -14.05 -19.88
N GLU A 130 6.79 -14.33 -21.18
CA GLU A 130 5.65 -15.15 -21.64
C GLU A 130 5.68 -16.56 -21.06
N ASP A 131 6.87 -17.17 -20.93
CA ASP A 131 7.02 -18.50 -20.35
C ASP A 131 6.66 -18.57 -18.86
N ARG A 132 6.85 -17.48 -18.08
CA ARG A 132 6.31 -17.40 -16.71
C ARG A 132 4.79 -17.55 -16.72
N VAL A 133 4.10 -16.86 -17.62
CA VAL A 133 2.63 -16.92 -17.76
C VAL A 133 2.20 -18.31 -18.24
N HIS A 134 2.89 -18.91 -19.20
CA HIS A 134 2.61 -20.27 -19.67
C HIS A 134 2.79 -21.32 -18.57
N PHE A 135 3.77 -21.14 -17.68
CA PHE A 135 3.94 -22.01 -16.52
C PHE A 135 2.75 -21.92 -15.55
N LEU A 136 2.16 -20.73 -15.38
CA LEU A 136 0.99 -20.54 -14.51
C LEU A 136 -0.33 -20.97 -15.16
N SER A 137 -0.38 -21.02 -16.49
CA SER A 137 -1.61 -21.38 -17.25
C SER A 137 -2.24 -22.69 -16.77
N GLY A 138 -3.55 -22.66 -16.49
CA GLY A 138 -4.32 -23.81 -15.99
C GLY A 138 -4.27 -24.02 -14.48
N MET A 139 -3.62 -23.12 -13.73
CA MET A 139 -3.77 -23.00 -12.28
C MET A 139 -4.90 -22.02 -11.95
N THR A 140 -5.51 -22.20 -10.79
CA THR A 140 -6.47 -21.22 -10.25
C THR A 140 -5.74 -20.00 -9.68
N PRO A 141 -6.38 -18.82 -9.59
CA PRO A 141 -5.79 -17.65 -8.95
C PRO A 141 -5.28 -17.93 -7.53
N THR A 142 -6.05 -18.67 -6.73
CA THR A 142 -5.66 -19.05 -5.36
C THR A 142 -4.38 -19.90 -5.34
N GLU A 143 -4.25 -20.88 -6.23
CA GLU A 143 -3.02 -21.68 -6.33
C GLU A 143 -1.79 -20.82 -6.67
N ILE A 144 -1.97 -19.80 -7.51
CA ILE A 144 -0.88 -18.88 -7.88
C ILE A 144 -0.54 -17.96 -6.69
N MET A 145 -1.55 -17.43 -6.00
CA MET A 145 -1.34 -16.61 -4.81
C MET A 145 -0.63 -17.37 -3.70
N ASP A 146 -1.02 -18.62 -3.44
CA ASP A 146 -0.37 -19.45 -2.44
C ASP A 146 1.06 -19.80 -2.85
N MET A 147 1.32 -20.08 -4.14
CA MET A 147 2.68 -20.28 -4.66
C MET A 147 3.59 -19.07 -4.37
N GLY A 148 3.11 -17.87 -4.69
CA GLY A 148 3.86 -16.65 -4.49
C GLY A 148 4.07 -16.32 -3.01
N TYR A 149 3.03 -16.50 -2.19
CA TYR A 149 3.07 -16.26 -0.75
C TYR A 149 3.99 -17.25 -0.02
N ASP A 150 3.96 -18.53 -0.38
CA ASP A 150 4.88 -19.54 0.16
C ASP A 150 6.34 -19.16 -0.15
N CYS A 151 6.63 -18.75 -1.40
CA CYS A 151 7.96 -18.28 -1.77
C CYS A 151 8.36 -17.04 -0.96
N TYR A 152 7.43 -16.11 -0.76
CA TYR A 152 7.67 -14.92 0.06
C TYR A 152 8.06 -15.31 1.50
N LEU A 153 7.26 -16.12 2.17
CA LEU A 153 7.52 -16.54 3.54
C LEU A 153 8.86 -17.27 3.68
N ASN A 154 9.18 -18.15 2.73
CA ASN A 154 10.38 -18.98 2.81
C ASN A 154 11.68 -18.24 2.45
N SER A 155 11.63 -17.23 1.59
CA SER A 155 12.84 -16.68 0.96
C SER A 155 12.91 -15.15 0.88
N TYR A 156 11.80 -14.43 1.12
CA TYR A 156 11.72 -12.98 0.96
C TYR A 156 11.11 -12.22 2.15
N GLN A 157 10.68 -12.93 3.20
CA GLN A 157 10.18 -12.28 4.41
C GLN A 157 11.23 -11.30 4.96
N GLY A 158 10.78 -10.10 5.31
CA GLY A 158 11.67 -9.04 5.81
C GLY A 158 12.52 -8.35 4.75
N LYS A 159 12.39 -8.67 3.45
CA LYS A 159 13.13 -7.99 2.36
C LYS A 159 12.46 -6.71 1.84
N PHE A 160 11.32 -6.30 2.39
CA PHE A 160 10.75 -4.99 2.06
C PHE A 160 11.67 -3.86 2.53
N TYR A 161 11.85 -2.84 1.70
CA TYR A 161 12.63 -1.67 2.08
C TYR A 161 11.87 -0.86 3.14
N PRO A 162 12.38 -0.75 4.39
CA PRO A 162 11.67 -0.05 5.46
C PRO A 162 11.38 1.42 5.12
N GLU A 163 12.28 2.06 4.36
CA GLU A 163 12.16 3.45 3.91
C GLU A 163 10.96 3.62 2.98
N MET A 164 10.74 2.65 2.09
CA MET A 164 9.60 2.67 1.16
C MET A 164 8.28 2.46 1.88
N LYS A 165 8.24 1.63 2.93
CA LYS A 165 7.07 1.52 3.81
C LYS A 165 6.74 2.85 4.50
N GLN A 166 7.76 3.57 4.98
CA GLN A 166 7.57 4.89 5.60
C GLN A 166 7.11 5.94 4.58
N LEU A 167 7.66 5.94 3.36
CA LEU A 167 7.19 6.81 2.27
C LEU A 167 5.73 6.54 1.91
N ILE A 168 5.35 5.27 1.73
CA ILE A 168 3.98 4.85 1.45
C ILE A 168 3.03 5.29 2.57
N ALA A 169 3.43 5.14 3.83
CA ALA A 169 2.64 5.61 4.97
C ALA A 169 2.41 7.13 4.92
N ASN A 170 3.46 7.92 4.66
CA ASN A 170 3.30 9.37 4.47
C ASN A 170 2.34 9.68 3.31
N LEU A 171 2.53 9.08 2.14
CA LEU A 171 1.67 9.29 0.98
C LEU A 171 0.19 8.99 1.28
N LYS A 172 -0.09 7.87 1.94
CA LYS A 172 -1.45 7.49 2.36
C LYS A 172 -2.06 8.53 3.27
N GLU A 173 -1.31 9.00 4.26
CA GLU A 173 -1.83 10.04 5.13
C GLU A 173 -2.14 11.31 4.35
N TYR A 174 -1.29 11.70 3.40
CA TYR A 174 -1.52 12.84 2.50
C TYR A 174 -2.63 12.58 1.46
N GLY A 175 -3.38 11.49 1.58
CA GLY A 175 -4.53 11.18 0.75
C GLY A 175 -4.17 10.68 -0.65
N PHE A 176 -2.98 10.11 -0.84
CA PHE A 176 -2.63 9.39 -2.06
C PHE A 176 -3.15 7.96 -2.00
N GLU A 177 -3.76 7.52 -3.11
CA GLU A 177 -3.96 6.12 -3.41
C GLU A 177 -2.63 5.51 -3.87
N ILE A 178 -2.34 4.31 -3.37
CA ILE A 178 -1.08 3.61 -3.64
C ILE A 178 -1.36 2.45 -4.58
N TRP A 179 -0.62 2.39 -5.69
CA TRP A 179 -0.72 1.34 -6.69
C TRP A 179 0.64 0.70 -6.90
N ILE A 180 0.69 -0.63 -6.91
CA ILE A 180 1.88 -1.38 -7.31
C ILE A 180 1.68 -1.83 -8.75
N LEU A 181 2.58 -1.41 -9.63
CA LEU A 181 2.59 -1.80 -11.04
C LEU A 181 3.86 -2.59 -11.32
N THR A 182 3.74 -3.92 -11.33
CA THR A 182 4.86 -4.83 -11.55
C THR A 182 4.79 -5.51 -12.92
N ALA A 183 5.94 -5.82 -13.50
CA ALA A 183 6.05 -6.64 -14.71
C ALA A 183 5.93 -8.15 -14.42
N SER A 184 5.95 -8.53 -13.14
CA SER A 184 5.78 -9.92 -12.71
C SER A 184 4.29 -10.31 -12.63
N PRO A 185 3.95 -11.61 -12.71
CA PRO A 185 2.55 -12.04 -12.61
C PRO A 185 1.90 -11.62 -11.28
N GLU A 186 0.87 -10.78 -11.37
CA GLU A 186 0.23 -10.09 -10.23
C GLU A 186 -0.17 -11.03 -9.08
N PHE A 187 -0.83 -12.15 -9.39
CA PHE A 187 -1.27 -13.11 -8.37
C PHE A 187 -0.12 -13.67 -7.53
N LEU A 188 1.11 -13.74 -8.04
CA LEU A 188 2.26 -14.19 -7.22
C LEU A 188 2.61 -13.20 -6.09
N TYR A 189 2.14 -11.94 -6.18
CA TYR A 189 2.57 -10.85 -5.31
C TYR A 189 1.45 -10.30 -4.42
N GLN A 190 0.22 -10.37 -4.92
CA GLN A 190 -0.95 -9.69 -4.40
C GLN A 190 -1.15 -9.85 -2.89
N LYS A 191 -1.04 -11.07 -2.37
CA LYS A 191 -1.24 -11.36 -0.95
C LYS A 191 -0.23 -10.67 -0.04
N PHE A 192 1.07 -10.88 -0.25
CA PHE A 192 2.07 -10.29 0.64
C PHE A 192 2.22 -8.78 0.42
N LEU A 193 1.96 -8.25 -0.79
CA LEU A 193 1.94 -6.80 -1.00
C LEU A 193 0.81 -6.15 -0.20
N THR A 194 -0.37 -6.78 -0.21
CA THR A 194 -1.52 -6.36 0.61
C THR A 194 -1.17 -6.38 2.09
N ASP A 195 -0.61 -7.48 2.58
CA ASP A 195 -0.25 -7.64 3.99
C ASP A 195 0.83 -6.63 4.44
N GLU A 196 1.87 -6.43 3.63
CA GLU A 196 3.06 -5.66 4.02
C GLU A 196 2.93 -4.16 3.78
N LEU A 197 2.13 -3.75 2.79
CA LEU A 197 1.96 -2.35 2.40
C LEU A 197 0.55 -1.82 2.69
N GLY A 198 -0.44 -2.69 2.95
CA GLY A 198 -1.84 -2.32 3.13
C GLY A 198 -2.46 -1.74 1.85
N VAL A 199 -2.03 -2.17 0.67
CA VAL A 199 -2.66 -1.80 -0.61
C VAL A 199 -3.89 -2.68 -0.85
N PRO A 200 -4.93 -2.20 -1.56
CA PRO A 200 -6.12 -3.00 -1.84
C PRO A 200 -5.79 -4.25 -2.67
N ASP A 201 -6.57 -5.30 -2.41
CA ASP A 201 -6.67 -6.47 -3.28
C ASP A 201 -7.50 -6.10 -4.52
N THR A 202 -6.97 -6.30 -5.74
CA THR A 202 -7.61 -5.93 -7.02
C THR A 202 -8.29 -7.10 -7.73
#